data_AF-A0A9D5GN95-F1
#
_entry.id   AF-A0A9D5GN95-F1
#
_cell.length_a   1.000
_cell.length_b   1.000
_cell.length_c   1.000
_cell.angle_alpha   90.00
_cell.angle_beta   90.00
_cell.angle_gamma   90.00
#
_symmetry.space_group_name_H-M   'P 1'
#
loop_
_entity.id
_entity.type
_entity.pdbx_description
1 polymer ?
#
loop_
_entity_poly.entity_id
_entity_poly.type
_entity_poly.pdbx_seq_one_letter_code
_entity_poly.pdbx_strand_id
1 'polypeptide(L)'
;MEITVDNPINKVDSKALDNAYKVILEALNEIVKKNDHPDDEVEYVTDLIKEAYLRRKSNLFIKNYTDDFSHYLKHALHFALNQESTESQIRDYAKLSYYKRKKHLVASDR
;
A
#
# COMPACT_ATOMS: atom_id res chain seq x y z
N MET A 1 14.92 12.47 -24.07
CA MET A 1 15.37 11.57 -22.99
C MET A 1 14.86 12.16 -21.70
N GLU A 2 13.70 11.69 -21.23
CA GLU A 2 13.21 12.06 -19.91
C GLU A 2 13.96 11.22 -18.88
N ILE A 3 14.74 11.91 -18.04
CA ILE A 3 15.40 11.30 -16.90
C ILE A 3 14.28 11.03 -15.90
N THR A 4 13.80 9.80 -15.83
CA THR A 4 13.00 9.36 -14.69
C THR A 4 13.92 9.47 -13.48
N VAL A 5 13.79 10.57 -12.74
CA VAL A 5 14.42 10.74 -11.44
C VAL A 5 13.86 9.62 -10.58
N ASP A 6 14.64 8.56 -10.47
CA ASP A 6 14.42 7.44 -9.58
C ASP A 6 14.39 8.03 -8.18
N ASN A 7 13.19 8.36 -7.70
CA ASN A 7 13.02 9.19 -6.52
C ASN A 7 13.40 8.34 -5.30
N PRO A 8 14.59 8.52 -4.70
CA PRO A 8 15.10 7.61 -3.69
C PRO A 8 14.38 7.80 -2.34
N ILE A 9 13.38 8.69 -2.30
CA ILE A 9 12.65 9.12 -1.10
C ILE A 9 11.43 8.22 -0.81
N ASN A 10 10.99 7.35 -1.73
CA ASN A 10 9.77 6.55 -1.53
C ASN A 10 9.97 5.25 -0.72
N LYS A 11 11.21 4.80 -0.50
CA LYS A 11 11.53 3.78 0.50
C LYS A 11 12.32 4.42 1.64
N VAL A 12 11.70 5.32 2.40
CA VAL A 12 12.17 5.51 3.79
C VAL A 12 11.92 4.17 4.47
N ASP A 13 12.98 3.36 4.48
CA ASP A 13 12.97 1.94 4.80
C ASP A 13 12.23 1.74 6.12
N SER A 14 11.20 0.88 6.13
CA SER A 14 10.58 0.43 7.38
C SER A 14 11.65 0.03 8.41
N LYS A 15 12.80 -0.49 7.95
CA LYS A 15 13.96 -0.79 8.78
C LYS A 15 14.58 0.43 9.48
N ALA A 16 14.65 1.57 8.81
CA ALA A 16 15.14 2.81 9.43
C ALA A 16 14.18 3.29 10.54
N LEU A 17 12.87 3.16 10.31
CA LEU A 17 11.86 3.45 11.34
C LEU A 17 11.94 2.46 12.52
N ASP A 18 12.10 1.16 12.22
CA ASP A 18 12.25 0.11 13.23
C ASP A 18 13.53 0.31 14.07
N ASN A 19 14.63 0.73 13.45
CA ASN A 19 15.87 1.06 14.16
C ASN A 19 15.72 2.31 15.02
N ALA A 20 15.09 3.37 14.51
CA ALA A 20 14.85 4.58 15.29
C ALA A 20 13.99 4.30 16.53
N TYR A 21 12.95 3.46 16.39
CA TYR A 21 12.11 3.03 17.52
C TYR A 21 12.93 2.31 18.60
N LYS A 22 13.81 1.37 18.21
CA LYS A 22 14.69 0.67 19.16
C LYS A 22 15.62 1.63 19.91
N VAL A 23 16.29 2.53 19.19
CA VAL A 23 17.23 3.50 19.79
C VAL A 23 16.51 4.42 20.78
N ILE A 24 15.28 4.86 20.47
CA ILE A 24 14.50 5.69 21.38
C ILE A 24 14.12 4.94 22.66
N LEU A 25 13.72 3.67 22.56
CA LEU A 25 13.41 2.84 23.73
C LEU A 25 14.66 2.53 24.57
N GLU A 26 15.81 2.30 23.93
CA GLU A 26 17.09 2.11 24.62
C GLU A 26 17.48 3.37 25.39
N ALA A 27 17.39 4.55 24.76
CA ALA A 27 17.65 5.83 25.42
C ALA A 27 16.68 6.10 26.58
N LEU A 28 15.39 5.76 26.42
CA LEU A 28 14.41 5.87 27.51
C LEU A 28 14.81 4.97 28.69
N ASN A 29 15.14 3.70 28.42
CA ASN A 29 15.57 2.76 29.47
C ASN A 29 16.84 3.22 30.20
N GLU A 30 17.79 3.86 29.50
CA GLU A 30 18.98 4.44 30.13
C GLU A 30 18.62 5.59 31.08
N ILE A 31 17.66 6.45 30.69
CA ILE A 31 17.18 7.56 31.52
C ILE A 31 16.45 7.03 32.77
N VAL A 32 15.59 6.02 32.59
CA VAL A 32 14.86 5.38 33.70
C VAL A 32 15.82 4.78 34.71
N LYS A 33 16.82 4.02 34.25
CA LYS A 33 17.86 3.45 35.13
C LYS A 33 18.68 4.50 35.87
N LYS A 34 18.88 5.67 35.28
CA LYS A 34 19.70 6.75 35.86
C LYS A 34 18.96 7.55 36.93
N ASN A 35 17.65 7.72 36.77
CA ASN A 35 16.85 8.65 37.56
C ASN A 35 15.83 7.96 38.47
N ASP A 36 15.71 6.63 38.45
CA ASP A 36 14.78 5.84 39.27
C ASP A 36 13.32 6.33 39.11
N HIS A 37 12.90 6.51 37.85
CA HIS A 37 11.54 6.97 37.52
C HIS A 37 10.50 5.91 37.91
N PRO A 38 9.32 6.33 38.38
CA PRO A 38 8.24 5.40 38.73
C PRO A 38 7.69 4.69 37.49
N ASP A 39 7.36 3.41 37.65
CA ASP A 39 7.02 2.50 36.53
C ASP A 39 5.84 2.99 35.67
N ASP A 40 4.88 3.70 36.28
CA ASP A 40 3.69 4.24 35.62
C ASP A 40 4.01 5.37 34.61
N GLU A 41 4.94 6.26 34.97
CA GLU A 41 5.40 7.31 34.05
C GLU A 41 6.18 6.70 32.86
N VAL A 42 6.97 5.66 33.12
CA VAL A 42 7.74 4.95 32.10
C VAL A 42 6.83 4.21 31.13
N GLU A 43 5.82 3.53 31.65
CA GLU A 43 4.82 2.83 30.86
C GLU A 43 4.05 3.82 29.96
N TYR A 44 3.60 4.95 30.53
CA TYR A 44 2.91 6.00 29.77
C TYR A 44 3.75 6.54 28.61
N VAL A 45 5.03 6.86 28.85
CA VAL A 45 5.93 7.36 27.80
C VAL A 45 6.21 6.29 26.74
N THR A 46 6.39 5.04 27.17
CA THR A 46 6.60 3.90 26.25
C THR A 46 5.40 3.71 25.33
N ASP A 47 4.18 3.81 25.85
CA ASP A 47 2.96 3.70 25.07
C ASP A 47 2.81 4.84 24.05
N LEU A 48 3.15 6.08 24.43
CA LEU A 48 3.17 7.20 23.48
C LEU A 48 4.16 6.97 22.33
N ILE A 49 5.37 6.48 22.62
CA ILE A 49 6.38 6.17 21.62
C ILE A 49 5.88 5.06 20.68
N LYS A 50 5.27 4.02 21.24
CA LYS A 50 4.71 2.89 20.51
C LYS A 50 3.56 3.32 19.60
N GLU A 51 2.64 4.15 20.09
CA GLU A 51 1.52 4.68 19.29
C GLU A 51 2.04 5.51 18.11
N ALA A 52 2.98 6.42 18.36
CA ALA A 52 3.58 7.25 17.32
C ALA A 52 4.30 6.41 16.25
N TYR A 53 5.04 5.38 16.68
CA TYR A 53 5.69 4.42 15.79
C TYR A 53 4.67 3.66 14.92
N LEU A 54 3.62 3.09 15.53
CA LEU A 54 2.59 2.34 14.82
C LEU A 54 1.87 3.23 13.80
N ARG A 55 1.48 4.45 14.19
CA ARG A 55 0.82 5.40 13.29
C ARG A 55 1.68 5.71 12.08
N ARG A 56 2.98 5.92 12.28
CA ARG A 56 3.92 6.22 11.19
C ARG A 56 4.14 5.00 10.29
N LYS A 57 4.22 3.79 10.86
CA LYS A 57 4.35 2.53 10.12
C LYS A 57 3.10 2.22 9.28
N SER A 58 1.91 2.43 9.82
CA SER A 58 0.64 2.29 9.09
C SER A 58 0.54 3.27 7.94
N ASN A 59 0.92 4.54 8.13
CA ASN A 59 0.92 5.53 7.06
C ASN A 59 1.88 5.16 5.92
N LEU A 60 3.08 4.65 6.25
CA LEU A 60 4.03 4.15 5.25
C LEU A 60 3.46 2.95 4.48
N PHE A 61 2.82 2.02 5.19
CA PHE A 61 2.18 0.85 4.55
C PHE A 61 1.07 1.27 3.57
N ILE A 62 0.16 2.15 4.02
CA ILE A 62 -0.94 2.64 3.18
C ILE A 62 -0.39 3.34 1.94
N LYS A 63 0.58 4.24 2.12
CA LYS A 63 1.19 4.98 1.00
C LYS A 63 1.82 4.04 -0.03
N ASN A 64 2.64 3.09 0.42
CA ASN A 64 3.28 2.12 -0.47
C ASN A 64 2.24 1.28 -1.22
N TYR A 65 1.20 0.80 -0.51
CA TYR A 65 0.14 0.02 -1.12
C TYR A 65 -0.66 0.83 -2.16
N THR A 66 -0.97 2.10 -1.87
CA THR A 66 -1.68 2.97 -2.82
C THR A 66 -0.83 3.29 -4.04
N ASP A 67 0.48 3.48 -3.87
CA ASP A 67 1.40 3.75 -4.97
C ASP A 67 1.54 2.53 -5.89
N ASP A 68 1.71 1.33 -5.30
CA ASP A 68 1.77 0.06 -6.05
C ASP A 68 0.45 -0.23 -6.79
N PHE A 69 -0.68 -0.01 -6.13
CA PHE A 69 -2.00 -0.18 -6.73
C PHE A 69 -2.24 0.80 -7.87
N SER A 70 -1.89 2.08 -7.68
CA SER A 70 -1.97 3.11 -8.71
C SER A 70 -1.09 2.77 -9.91
N HIS A 71 0.14 2.30 -9.66
CA HIS A 71 1.05 1.86 -10.70
C HIS A 71 0.48 0.66 -11.48
N TYR A 72 -0.06 -0.34 -10.77
CA TYR A 72 -0.73 -1.48 -11.40
C TYR A 72 -1.92 -1.05 -12.26
N LEU A 73 -2.80 -0.19 -11.73
CA LEU A 73 -3.94 0.34 -12.48
C LEU A 73 -3.50 1.10 -13.72
N LYS A 74 -2.46 1.93 -13.61
CA LYS A 74 -1.92 2.66 -14.75
C LYS A 74 -1.41 1.72 -15.84
N HIS A 75 -0.68 0.65 -15.48
CA HIS A 75 -0.22 -0.36 -16.43
C HIS A 75 -1.37 -1.15 -17.05
N ALA A 76 -2.36 -1.56 -16.24
CA ALA A 76 -3.53 -2.28 -16.73
C ALA A 76 -4.36 -1.43 -17.70
N LEU A 77 -4.56 -0.15 -17.39
CA LEU A 77 -5.24 0.80 -18.27
C LEU A 77 -4.44 1.06 -19.54
N HIS A 78 -3.13 1.26 -19.43
CA HIS A 78 -2.26 1.45 -20.58
C HIS A 78 -2.27 0.23 -21.51
N PHE A 79 -2.22 -0.97 -20.93
CA PHE A 79 -2.33 -2.22 -21.67
C PHE A 79 -3.69 -2.37 -22.36
N ALA A 80 -4.79 -2.07 -21.66
CA ALA A 80 -6.13 -2.14 -22.23
C ALA A 80 -6.37 -1.12 -23.35
N LEU A 81 -5.76 0.07 -23.26
CA LEU A 81 -5.91 1.14 -24.25
C LEU A 81 -4.98 0.97 -25.45
N ASN A 82 -3.80 0.38 -25.27
CA ASN A 82 -2.79 0.23 -26.33
C ASN A 82 -2.69 -1.19 -26.90
N GLN A 83 -3.43 -2.16 -26.35
CA GLN A 83 -3.69 -3.39 -27.10
C GLN A 83 -4.59 -3.06 -28.29
N GLU A 84 -4.00 -3.02 -29.49
CA GLU A 84 -4.76 -3.22 -30.71
C GLU A 84 -5.46 -4.58 -30.61
N SER A 85 -6.74 -4.55 -30.28
CA SER A 85 -7.56 -5.74 -30.20
C SER A 85 -7.62 -6.34 -31.59
N THR A 86 -7.03 -7.53 -31.77
CA THR A 86 -7.06 -8.18 -33.07
C THR A 86 -8.51 -8.45 -33.46
N GLU A 87 -8.84 -8.37 -34.75
CA GLU A 87 -10.23 -8.51 -35.23
C GLU A 87 -10.93 -9.79 -34.73
N SER A 88 -10.17 -10.87 -34.49
CA SER A 88 -10.69 -12.11 -33.90
C SER A 88 -11.06 -11.97 -32.42
N GLN A 89 -10.29 -11.21 -31.63
CA GLN A 89 -10.55 -10.98 -30.21
C GLN A 89 -11.79 -10.10 -30.01
N ILE A 90 -11.97 -9.07 -30.85
CA ILE A 90 -13.18 -8.26 -30.88
C ILE A 90 -14.40 -9.13 -31.23
N ARG A 91 -14.26 -9.99 -32.25
CA ARG A 91 -15.33 -10.88 -32.72
C ARG A 91 -15.72 -11.91 -31.66
N ASP A 92 -14.76 -12.47 -30.94
CA ASP A 92 -15.03 -13.45 -29.88
C ASP A 92 -15.64 -12.78 -28.63
N TYR A 93 -15.20 -11.56 -28.28
CA TYR A 93 -15.83 -10.79 -27.21
C TYR A 93 -17.26 -10.38 -27.55
N ALA A 94 -17.52 -10.02 -28.82
CA ALA A 94 -18.86 -9.70 -29.32
C ALA A 94 -19.78 -10.93 -29.28
N LYS A 95 -19.29 -12.11 -29.67
CA LYS A 95 -20.02 -13.38 -29.54
C LYS A 95 -20.35 -13.69 -28.08
N LEU A 96 -19.38 -13.58 -27.18
CA LEU A 96 -19.56 -13.83 -25.75
C LEU A 96 -20.59 -12.88 -25.12
N SER A 97 -20.53 -11.61 -25.48
CA SER A 97 -21.49 -10.58 -25.04
C SER A 97 -22.89 -10.84 -25.59
N TYR A 98 -23.01 -11.18 -26.86
CA TYR A 98 -24.27 -11.56 -27.50
C TYR A 98 -24.90 -12.79 -26.82
N TYR A 99 -24.11 -13.84 -26.56
CA TYR A 99 -24.58 -15.05 -25.87
C TYR A 99 -25.05 -14.76 -24.45
N LYS A 100 -24.31 -13.94 -23.68
CA LYS A 100 -24.74 -13.52 -22.33
C LYS A 100 -26.05 -12.74 -22.38
N ARG A 101 -26.18 -11.78 -23.30
CA ARG A 101 -27.41 -10.98 -23.45
C ARG A 101 -28.60 -11.85 -23.89
N LYS A 102 -28.39 -12.81 -24.78
CA LYS A 102 -29.44 -13.74 -25.22
C LYS A 102 -29.86 -14.73 -24.12
N LYS A 103 -28.93 -15.22 -23.29
CA LYS A 103 -29.29 -16.04 -22.11
C LYS A 103 -30.09 -15.27 -21.06
N HIS A 104 -29.82 -13.98 -20.86
CA HIS A 104 -30.65 -13.13 -19.99
C HIS A 104 -32.06 -12.90 -20.56
N LEU A 105 -32.21 -12.76 -21.88
CA LEU A 105 -33.52 -12.66 -22.53
C LEU A 105 -34.32 -13.98 -22.40
N VAL A 106 -33.68 -15.15 -22.59
CA VAL A 106 -34.36 -16.45 -22.44
C VAL A 106 -34.72 -16.78 -20.98
N ALA A 107 -33.95 -16.28 -20.01
CA ALA A 107 -34.27 -16.44 -18.59
C ALA A 107 -35.36 -15.46 -18.08
N SER A 108 -35.67 -14.41 -18.85
CA SER A 108 -36.67 -13.40 -18.52
C SER A 108 -38.09 -13.74 -19.04
N ASP A 109 -38.23 -14.75 -19.89
CA ASP A 109 -39.52 -15.22 -20.45
C ASP A 109 -40.06 -16.46 -19.71
N ARG A 110 -39.81 -16.58 -18.39
CA ARG A 110 -40.44 -17.58 -17.52
C ARG A 110 -41.02 -16.94 -16.27
#